data_AF-A0AAE9EEY7-F1
#
_entry.id   AF-A0AAE9EEY7-F1
#
_cell.length_a   1.000
_cell.length_b   1.000
_cell.length_c   1.000
_cell.angle_alpha   90.00
_cell.angle_beta   90.00
_cell.angle_gamma   90.00
#
_symmetry.space_group_name_H-M   'P 1'
#
loop_
_entity.id
_entity.type
_entity.pdbx_description
1 polymer ?
#
loop_
_entity_poly.entity_id
_entity_poly.type
_entity_poly.pdbx_seq_one_letter_code
_entity_poly.pdbx_strand_id
1 'polypeptide(L)'
;MKFTTLAFFLAFIMAVHTFNLKESSDHMESLEEQLEENQDKQDQLYAKMFQDIHELQKYAKKVRARRGSCGFKLLEKIAEVCGDISSGSEVDLATICCSKQCPDSFIQASACPDKKA
;
A
#
# COMPACT_ATOMS: atom_id res chain seq x y z
N MET A 1 33.61 63.44 -26.74
CA MET A 1 34.25 62.13 -26.49
C MET A 1 33.86 61.46 -25.18
N LYS A 2 33.60 62.18 -24.07
CA LYS A 2 33.27 61.54 -22.77
C LYS A 2 31.87 60.90 -22.70
N PHE A 3 30.88 61.44 -23.42
CA PHE A 3 29.51 60.91 -23.43
C PHE A 3 29.37 59.61 -24.24
N THR A 4 30.09 59.49 -25.35
CA THR A 4 30.05 58.29 -26.21
C THR A 4 30.64 57.08 -25.49
N THR A 5 31.75 57.24 -24.76
CA THR A 5 32.34 56.16 -23.98
C THR A 5 31.41 55.68 -22.86
N LEU A 6 30.71 56.59 -22.20
CA LEU A 6 29.79 56.29 -21.11
C LEU A 6 28.54 55.52 -21.62
N ALA A 7 28.02 55.89 -22.79
CA ALA A 7 26.93 55.18 -23.45
C ALA A 7 27.31 53.74 -23.83
N PHE A 8 28.54 53.52 -24.32
CA PHE A 8 29.03 52.17 -24.62
C PHE A 8 29.12 51.30 -23.36
N PHE A 9 29.66 51.83 -22.26
CA PHE A 9 29.73 51.08 -21.00
C PHE A 9 28.34 50.71 -20.48
N LEU A 10 27.37 51.62 -20.54
CA LEU A 10 25.99 51.32 -20.14
C LEU A 10 25.34 50.26 -21.04
N ALA A 11 25.57 50.30 -22.35
CA ALA A 11 25.08 49.29 -23.28
C ALA A 11 25.64 47.88 -22.98
N PHE A 12 26.94 47.79 -22.65
CA PHE A 12 27.57 46.53 -22.25
C PHE A 12 27.00 45.97 -20.95
N ILE A 13 26.80 46.82 -19.93
CA ILE A 13 26.21 46.41 -18.66
C ILE A 13 24.79 45.86 -18.88
N MET A 14 23.97 46.56 -19.66
CA MET A 14 22.61 46.11 -19.99
C MET A 14 22.62 44.79 -20.76
N ALA A 15 23.52 44.61 -21.73
CA ALA A 15 23.64 43.36 -22.49
C ALA A 15 24.00 42.16 -21.59
N VAL A 16 24.94 42.34 -20.65
CA VAL A 16 25.32 41.29 -19.68
C VAL A 16 24.14 40.93 -18.78
N HIS A 17 23.37 41.91 -18.30
CA HIS A 17 22.18 41.63 -17.48
C HIS A 17 21.09 40.91 -18.28
N THR A 18 20.86 41.27 -19.54
CA THR A 18 19.86 40.57 -20.38
C THR A 18 20.24 39.11 -20.65
N PHE A 19 21.53 38.80 -20.77
CA PHE A 19 22.00 37.42 -20.95
C PHE A 19 21.79 36.58 -19.69
N ASN A 20 22.16 37.10 -18.51
CA ASN A 20 21.95 36.40 -17.24
C ASN A 20 20.46 36.21 -16.92
N LEU A 21 19.61 37.19 -17.26
CA LEU A 21 18.16 37.07 -17.10
C LEU A 21 17.58 35.98 -18.01
N LYS A 22 18.10 35.83 -19.23
CA LYS A 22 17.68 34.78 -20.15
C LYS A 22 18.06 33.39 -19.64
N GLU A 23 19.30 33.20 -19.20
CA GLU A 23 19.75 31.93 -18.61
C GLU A 23 18.94 31.56 -17.35
N SER A 24 18.64 32.55 -16.50
CA SER A 24 17.77 32.36 -15.33
C SER A 24 16.32 32.03 -15.71
N SER A 25 15.81 32.59 -16.81
CA SER A 25 14.45 32.30 -17.31
C SER A 25 14.36 30.87 -17.85
N ASP A 26 15.32 30.47 -18.67
CA ASP A 26 15.38 29.13 -19.27
C ASP A 26 15.53 28.06 -18.17
N HIS A 27 16.33 28.34 -17.13
CA HIS A 27 16.47 27.44 -15.98
C HIS A 27 15.19 27.36 -15.14
N MET A 28 14.43 28.46 -15.02
CA MET A 28 13.17 28.48 -14.29
C MET A 28 12.09 27.66 -15.02
N GLU A 29 12.00 27.79 -16.34
CA GLU A 29 11.08 27.01 -17.19
C GLU A 29 11.36 25.49 -17.07
N SER A 30 12.62 25.07 -17.11
CA SER A 30 12.99 23.67 -16.93
C SER A 30 12.64 23.11 -15.53
N LEU A 31 12.66 23.98 -14.52
CA LEU A 31 12.34 23.60 -13.15
C LEU A 31 10.83 23.45 -12.94
N GLU A 32 10.04 24.30 -13.59
CA GLU A 32 8.58 24.20 -13.64
C GLU A 32 8.15 22.91 -14.34
N GLU A 33 8.74 22.58 -15.49
CA GLU A 33 8.46 21.32 -16.21
C GLU A 33 8.78 20.09 -15.34
N GLN A 34 9.91 20.10 -14.64
CA GLN A 34 10.25 19.02 -13.70
C GLN A 34 9.30 18.95 -12.50
N LEU A 35 8.78 20.08 -12.03
CA LEU A 35 7.82 20.11 -10.93
C LEU A 35 6.49 19.48 -11.36
N GLU A 36 5.99 19.86 -12.54
CA GLU A 36 4.77 19.30 -13.13
C GLU A 36 4.91 17.79 -13.35
N GLU A 37 6.02 17.33 -13.95
CA GLU A 37 6.23 15.90 -14.18
C GLU A 37 6.31 15.10 -12.86
N ASN A 38 6.93 15.67 -11.82
CA ASN A 38 7.00 15.03 -10.51
C ASN A 38 5.64 15.00 -9.79
N GLN A 39 4.81 16.04 -9.95
CA GLN A 39 3.44 16.06 -9.43
C GLN A 39 2.58 15.00 -10.12
N ASP A 40 2.63 14.90 -11.44
CA ASP A 40 1.91 13.87 -12.20
C ASP A 40 2.33 12.45 -11.78
N LYS A 41 3.63 12.22 -11.60
CA LYS A 41 4.16 10.93 -11.09
C LYS A 41 3.66 10.62 -9.68
N GLN A 42 3.60 11.62 -8.79
CA GLN A 42 3.03 11.46 -7.45
C GLN A 42 1.56 11.05 -7.49
N ASP A 43 0.76 11.72 -8.31
CA ASP A 43 -0.67 11.45 -8.41
C ASP A 43 -0.96 10.07 -9.00
N GLN A 44 -0.21 9.67 -10.03
CA GLN A 44 -0.30 8.33 -10.60
C GLN A 44 0.10 7.25 -9.59
N LEU A 45 1.16 7.47 -8.81
CA LEU A 45 1.60 6.55 -7.78
C LEU A 45 0.52 6.39 -6.69
N TYR A 46 -0.08 7.51 -6.27
CA TYR A 46 -1.14 7.51 -5.28
C TYR A 46 -2.38 6.76 -5.80
N ALA A 47 -2.82 7.03 -7.03
CA ALA A 47 -3.94 6.35 -7.66
C ALA A 47 -3.74 4.82 -7.73
N LYS A 48 -2.54 4.37 -8.12
CA LYS A 48 -2.18 2.94 -8.15
C LYS A 48 -2.22 2.32 -6.76
N MET A 49 -1.63 2.97 -5.77
CA MET A 49 -1.64 2.48 -4.39
C MET A 49 -3.07 2.33 -3.85
N PHE A 50 -3.98 3.26 -4.18
CA PHE A 50 -5.39 3.16 -3.80
C PHE A 50 -6.09 1.96 -4.43
N GLN A 51 -5.82 1.70 -5.71
CA GLN A 51 -6.36 0.52 -6.41
C GLN A 51 -5.88 -0.77 -5.75
N ASP A 52 -4.58 -0.89 -5.46
CA ASP A 52 -3.99 -2.07 -4.81
C ASP A 52 -4.62 -2.31 -3.42
N ILE A 53 -4.77 -1.26 -2.60
CA ILE A 53 -5.42 -1.35 -1.29
C ILE A 53 -6.86 -1.83 -1.44
N HIS A 54 -7.62 -1.30 -2.40
CA HIS A 54 -9.00 -1.69 -2.63
C HIS A 54 -9.13 -3.16 -3.06
N GLU A 55 -8.23 -3.64 -3.92
CA GLU A 55 -8.19 -5.06 -4.31
C GLU A 55 -7.86 -5.98 -3.13
N LEU A 56 -6.87 -5.61 -2.32
CA LEU A 56 -6.52 -6.34 -1.10
C LEU A 56 -7.69 -6.39 -0.11
N GLN A 57 -8.41 -5.27 0.08
CA GLN A 57 -9.61 -5.24 0.91
C GLN A 57 -10.72 -6.15 0.38
N LYS A 58 -10.93 -6.19 -0.94
CA LYS A 58 -11.92 -7.07 -1.57
C LYS A 58 -11.56 -8.55 -1.35
N TYR A 59 -10.28 -8.90 -1.48
CA TYR A 59 -9.78 -10.23 -1.17
C TYR A 59 -9.99 -10.58 0.32
N ALA A 60 -9.62 -9.67 1.22
CA ALA A 60 -9.80 -9.87 2.67
C ALA A 60 -11.26 -10.03 3.07
N LYS A 61 -12.19 -9.27 2.48
CA LYS A 61 -13.65 -9.44 2.68
C LYS A 61 -14.12 -10.81 2.22
N LYS A 62 -13.67 -11.29 1.05
CA LYS A 62 -14.01 -12.62 0.52
C LYS A 62 -13.51 -13.74 1.42
N VAL A 63 -12.29 -13.62 1.95
CA VAL A 63 -11.73 -14.58 2.91
C VAL A 63 -12.52 -14.58 4.22
N ARG A 64 -12.84 -13.40 4.77
CA ARG A 64 -13.67 -13.28 5.99
C ARG A 64 -15.06 -13.88 5.82
N ALA A 65 -15.72 -13.66 4.68
CA ALA A 65 -17.04 -14.23 4.40
C ALA A 65 -17.02 -15.77 4.39
N ARG A 66 -15.99 -16.39 3.78
CA ARG A 66 -15.80 -17.86 3.83
C ARG A 66 -15.52 -18.35 5.26
N ARG A 67 -14.77 -17.57 6.03
CA ARG A 67 -14.51 -17.85 7.45
C ARG A 67 -15.77 -17.79 8.30
N GLY A 68 -16.75 -16.94 7.97
CA GLY A 68 -18.02 -16.87 8.69
C GLY A 68 -18.83 -18.18 8.61
N SER A 69 -18.97 -18.75 7.41
CA SER A 69 -19.75 -19.99 7.22
C SER A 69 -19.00 -21.25 7.69
N CYS A 70 -17.68 -21.31 7.47
CA CYS A 70 -16.91 -22.46 7.90
C CYS A 70 -16.56 -22.40 9.40
N GLY A 71 -16.22 -21.22 9.94
CA GLY A 71 -15.89 -21.06 11.35
C GLY A 71 -17.02 -21.53 12.26
N PHE A 72 -18.28 -21.23 11.90
CA PHE A 72 -19.43 -21.73 12.65
C PHE A 72 -19.54 -23.27 12.61
N LYS A 73 -19.47 -23.88 11.42
CA LYS A 73 -19.49 -25.35 11.27
C LYS A 73 -18.30 -26.03 11.96
N LEU A 74 -17.15 -25.37 11.98
CA LEU A 74 -15.96 -25.87 12.64
C LEU A 74 -16.11 -25.82 14.16
N LEU A 75 -16.72 -24.77 14.72
CA LEU A 75 -17.05 -24.71 16.15
C LEU A 75 -18.05 -25.80 16.55
N GLU A 76 -19.08 -26.05 15.74
CA GLU A 76 -20.02 -27.15 15.92
C GLU A 76 -19.28 -28.50 15.91
N LYS A 77 -18.38 -28.71 14.94
CA LYS A 77 -17.58 -29.94 14.86
C LYS A 77 -16.61 -30.11 16.02
N ILE A 78 -16.01 -29.02 16.51
CA ILE A 78 -15.17 -29.04 17.72
C ILE A 78 -16.02 -29.42 18.94
N ALA A 79 -17.22 -28.89 19.07
CA ALA A 79 -18.14 -29.24 20.16
C ALA A 79 -18.57 -30.71 20.09
N GLU A 80 -18.81 -31.28 18.90
CA GLU A 80 -19.10 -32.71 18.73
C GLU A 80 -17.93 -33.60 19.17
N VAL A 81 -16.70 -33.26 18.77
CA VAL A 81 -15.51 -34.08 19.03
C VAL A 81 -15.01 -33.93 20.48
N CYS A 82 -14.98 -32.71 20.99
CA CYS A 82 -14.43 -32.38 22.29
C CYS A 82 -15.48 -32.30 23.41
N GLY A 83 -16.77 -32.31 23.09
CA GLY A 83 -17.89 -32.21 24.03
C GLY A 83 -18.11 -30.83 24.65
N ASP A 84 -17.15 -29.91 24.52
CA ASP A 84 -17.20 -28.51 24.95
C ASP A 84 -16.30 -27.65 24.06
N ILE A 85 -16.59 -26.35 23.99
CA ILE A 85 -15.71 -25.37 23.34
C ILE A 85 -14.51 -25.15 24.27
N SER A 86 -13.35 -25.71 23.90
CA SER A 86 -12.12 -25.55 24.68
C SER A 86 -11.62 -24.10 24.66
N SER A 87 -10.73 -23.77 25.61
CA SER A 87 -10.16 -22.44 25.83
C SER A 87 -9.25 -21.92 24.69
N GLY A 88 -9.23 -22.59 23.54
CA GLY A 88 -8.48 -22.17 22.36
C GLY A 88 -7.38 -23.16 21.99
N SER A 89 -7.26 -23.41 20.69
CA SER A 89 -6.17 -24.15 20.06
C SER A 89 -5.08 -23.15 19.68
N GLU A 90 -3.81 -23.51 19.92
CA GLU A 90 -2.65 -22.75 19.43
C GLU A 90 -2.60 -22.71 17.89
N VAL A 91 -3.25 -23.68 17.26
CA VAL A 91 -3.42 -23.79 15.81
C VAL A 91 -4.73 -23.12 15.37
N ASP A 92 -4.62 -22.24 14.36
CA ASP A 92 -5.76 -21.62 13.69
C ASP A 92 -6.48 -22.62 12.78
N LEU A 93 -7.32 -23.46 13.42
CA LEU A 93 -8.14 -24.48 12.76
C LEU A 93 -9.00 -23.90 11.64
N ALA A 94 -9.44 -22.65 11.73
CA ALA A 94 -10.24 -22.02 10.68
C ALA A 94 -9.41 -21.77 9.39
N THR A 95 -8.12 -21.48 9.49
CA THR A 95 -7.28 -21.34 8.29
C THR A 95 -7.05 -22.68 7.60
N ILE A 96 -6.85 -23.74 8.37
CA ILE A 96 -6.52 -25.08 7.87
C ILE A 96 -7.78 -25.82 7.43
N CYS A 97 -8.75 -25.97 8.32
CA CYS A 97 -9.92 -26.82 8.15
C CYS A 97 -11.01 -26.21 7.25
N CYS A 98 -10.97 -24.89 7.02
CA CYS A 98 -11.86 -24.24 6.04
C CYS A 98 -11.33 -24.30 4.62
N SER A 99 -10.04 -24.56 4.44
CA SER A 99 -9.43 -24.75 3.12
C SER A 99 -9.54 -26.21 2.68
N LYS A 100 -9.43 -27.15 3.63
CA LYS A 100 -9.59 -28.60 3.41
C LYS A 100 -10.30 -29.20 4.62
N GLN A 101 -11.24 -30.10 4.42
CA GLN A 101 -11.96 -30.72 5.55
C GLN A 101 -10.98 -31.52 6.44
N CYS A 102 -10.93 -31.18 7.72
CA CYS A 102 -10.06 -31.83 8.69
C CYS A 102 -10.68 -33.13 9.23
N PRO A 103 -9.87 -34.16 9.52
CA PRO A 103 -10.34 -35.34 10.24
C PRO A 103 -10.51 -35.04 11.73
N ASP A 104 -11.42 -35.79 12.38
CA ASP A 104 -11.78 -35.61 13.78
C ASP A 104 -10.59 -35.81 14.73
N SER A 105 -9.65 -36.69 14.38
CA SER A 105 -8.41 -36.91 15.14
C SER A 105 -7.50 -35.67 15.19
N PHE A 106 -7.44 -34.90 14.11
CA PHE A 106 -6.68 -33.66 14.05
C PHE A 106 -7.35 -32.55 14.87
N ILE A 107 -8.68 -32.49 14.82
CA ILE A 107 -9.47 -31.57 15.63
C ILE A 107 -9.27 -31.87 17.12
N GLN A 108 -9.34 -33.14 17.52
CA GLN A 108 -9.13 -33.54 18.91
C GLN A 108 -7.71 -33.19 19.40
N ALA A 109 -6.68 -33.53 18.62
CA ALA A 109 -5.29 -33.26 18.98
C ALA A 109 -4.98 -31.75 19.08
N SER A 110 -5.67 -30.91 18.30
CA SER A 110 -5.42 -29.47 18.29
C SER A 110 -6.30 -28.71 19.28
N ALA A 111 -7.60 -29.03 19.33
CA ALA A 111 -8.58 -28.31 20.13
C ALA A 111 -8.71 -28.85 21.55
N CYS A 112 -8.52 -30.15 21.78
CA CYS A 112 -8.64 -30.75 23.11
C CYS A 112 -7.59 -31.85 23.35
N PRO A 113 -6.28 -31.51 23.32
CA PRO A 113 -5.20 -32.48 23.51
C PRO A 113 -5.23 -33.20 24.87
N ASP A 114 -5.80 -32.56 25.89
CA ASP A 114 -5.89 -33.09 27.25
C ASP A 114 -7.02 -34.11 27.42
N LYS A 115 -8.01 -34.10 26.52
CA LYS A 115 -9.05 -35.13 26.44
C LYS A 115 -8.55 -36.28 25.57
N LYS A 116 -7.47 -36.93 25.98
CA LYS A 116 -7.11 -38.25 25.42
C LYS A 116 -8.18 -39.25 25.87
N ALA A 117 -8.67 -40.03 24.91
CA ALA A 117 -9.56 -41.17 25.15
C ALA A 117 -8.98 -42.13 26.20
#